data_AF-A0A938H087-F1
#
_entry.id   AF-A0A938H087-F1
#
_cell.length_a   1.000
_cell.length_b   1.000
_cell.length_c   1.000
_cell.angle_alpha   90.00
_cell.angle_beta   90.00
_cell.angle_gamma   90.00
#
_symmetry.space_group_name_H-M   'P 1'
#
loop_
_entity.id
_entity.type
_entity.pdbx_description
1 polymer ?
#
loop_
_entity_poly.entity_id
_entity_poly.type
_entity_poly.pdbx_seq_one_letter_code
_entity_poly.pdbx_strand_id
1 'polypeptide(L)'
;MDPLKDGVRSQVRIDFSGRVHKRIRGTDADRRYATEVAVLRVLEHRGCPYVPRVLEEHPDECYLVTTHCGKPATQITREKADSLFAALERDYGVRHLDAVPRNITYSDKLGRFCIIDFELAEILPMPAK
;
A
#
# COMPACT_ATOMS: atom_id res chain seq x y z
N MET A 1 -11.68 -9.03 -17.88
CA MET A 1 -10.62 -8.92 -16.86
C MET A 1 -11.33 -8.58 -15.58
N ASP A 2 -11.46 -9.57 -14.70
CA ASP A 2 -12.24 -9.42 -13.47
C ASP A 2 -11.41 -8.72 -12.38
N PRO A 3 -12.06 -7.94 -11.50
CA PRO A 3 -11.35 -7.26 -10.41
C PRO A 3 -10.79 -8.27 -9.41
N LEU A 4 -9.56 -8.03 -8.94
CA LEU A 4 -8.94 -8.77 -7.84
C LEU A 4 -9.64 -8.48 -6.51
N LYS A 5 -10.10 -7.24 -6.35
CA LYS A 5 -10.89 -6.76 -5.21
C LYS A 5 -11.94 -5.80 -5.77
N ASP A 6 -13.21 -6.03 -5.48
CA ASP A 6 -14.28 -5.07 -5.76
C ASP A 6 -15.07 -4.84 -4.48
N GLY A 7 -14.57 -3.93 -3.66
CA GLY A 7 -15.17 -3.60 -2.37
C GLY A 7 -15.81 -2.23 -2.40
N VAL A 8 -16.60 -1.94 -1.37
CA VAL A 8 -17.27 -0.65 -1.18
C VAL A 8 -16.28 0.52 -1.19
N ARG A 9 -15.06 0.31 -0.66
CA ARG A 9 -14.03 1.36 -0.51
C ARG A 9 -13.04 1.47 -1.65
N SER A 10 -12.86 0.42 -2.44
CA SER A 10 -11.92 0.42 -3.55
C SER A 10 -12.14 -0.76 -4.50
N GLN A 11 -11.83 -0.51 -5.77
CA GLN A 11 -11.71 -1.54 -6.80
C GLN A 11 -10.24 -1.67 -7.20
N VAL A 12 -9.75 -2.90 -7.25
CA VAL A 12 -8.37 -3.24 -7.62
C VAL A 12 -8.39 -4.27 -8.73
N ARG A 13 -7.61 -4.02 -9.79
CA ARG A 13 -7.35 -4.97 -10.88
C ARG A 13 -5.87 -5.00 -11.21
N ILE A 14 -5.41 -6.10 -11.80
CA ILE A 14 -4.04 -6.24 -12.30
C ILE A 14 -4.12 -6.30 -13.83
N ASP A 15 -3.26 -5.55 -14.53
CA ASP A 15 -3.17 -5.64 -15.98
C ASP A 15 -2.22 -6.75 -16.46
N PHE A 16 -2.14 -6.94 -17.77
CA PHE A 16 -1.25 -7.93 -18.41
C PHE A 16 0.24 -7.63 -18.19
N SER A 17 0.60 -6.39 -17.83
CA SER A 17 1.99 -6.02 -17.51
C SER A 17 2.34 -6.25 -16.03
N GLY A 18 1.37 -6.70 -15.23
CA GLY A 18 1.54 -6.89 -13.79
C GLY A 18 1.51 -5.59 -12.99
N ARG A 19 0.90 -4.52 -13.52
CA ARG A 19 0.63 -3.28 -12.78
C ARG A 19 -0.67 -3.40 -12.01
N VAL A 20 -0.72 -2.78 -10.84
CA VAL A 20 -1.92 -2.73 -10.00
C VAL A 20 -2.65 -1.43 -10.28
N HIS A 21 -3.91 -1.53 -10.68
CA HIS A 21 -4.80 -0.40 -10.94
C HIS A 21 -5.78 -0.34 -9.76
N LYS A 22 -5.67 0.69 -8.92
CA LYS A 22 -6.53 0.89 -7.75
C LYS A 22 -7.38 2.15 -7.96
N ARG A 23 -8.71 2.00 -7.89
CA ARG A 23 -9.65 3.12 -7.82
C ARG A 23 -10.25 3.17 -6.43
N ILE A 24 -10.13 4.31 -5.76
CA ILE A 24 -10.68 4.54 -4.42
C ILE A 24 -12.12 5.05 -4.57
N ARG A 25 -13.03 4.55 -3.73
CA ARG A 25 -14.48 4.77 -3.83
C ARG A 25 -15.11 4.98 -2.46
N GLY A 26 -16.29 5.59 -2.41
CA GLY A 26 -17.05 5.79 -1.18
C GLY A 26 -16.64 7.06 -0.44
N THR A 27 -16.98 7.14 0.84
CA THR A 27 -16.76 8.34 1.67
C THR A 27 -15.29 8.75 1.69
N ASP A 28 -15.05 10.06 1.58
CA ASP A 28 -13.72 10.70 1.59
C ASP A 28 -12.72 10.06 0.61
N ALA A 29 -13.20 9.60 -0.55
CA ALA A 29 -12.36 8.92 -1.54
C ALA A 29 -11.22 9.80 -2.05
N ASP A 30 -11.47 11.09 -2.25
CA ASP A 30 -10.50 12.11 -2.63
C ASP A 30 -9.40 12.26 -1.58
N ARG A 31 -9.78 12.38 -0.30
CA ARG A 31 -8.83 12.48 0.82
C ARG A 31 -8.01 11.20 0.97
N ARG A 32 -8.66 10.03 0.92
CA ARG A 32 -8.00 8.72 1.02
C ARG A 32 -7.06 8.47 -0.15
N TYR A 33 -7.43 8.90 -1.34
CA TYR A 33 -6.56 8.90 -2.51
C TYR A 33 -5.32 9.77 -2.30
N ALA A 34 -5.51 11.01 -1.88
CA ALA A 34 -4.40 11.91 -1.60
C ALA A 34 -3.46 11.33 -0.52
N THR A 35 -4.00 10.72 0.53
CA THR A 35 -3.22 10.02 1.56
C THR A 35 -2.39 8.88 0.97
N GLU A 36 -3.01 7.96 0.22
CA GLU A 36 -2.32 6.82 -0.40
C GLU A 36 -1.13 7.29 -1.25
N VAL A 37 -1.38 8.26 -2.14
CA VAL A 37 -0.35 8.81 -3.02
C VAL A 37 0.77 9.47 -2.22
N ALA A 38 0.42 10.37 -1.29
CA ALA A 38 1.41 11.10 -0.48
C ALA A 38 2.29 10.14 0.33
N VAL A 39 1.69 9.12 0.96
CA VAL A 39 2.42 8.13 1.75
C VAL A 39 3.35 7.30 0.86
N LEU A 40 2.87 6.80 -0.27
CA LEU A 40 3.70 6.01 -1.19
C LEU A 40 4.88 6.83 -1.75
N ARG A 41 4.65 8.10 -2.10
CA ARG A 41 5.72 9.01 -2.56
C ARG A 41 6.75 9.29 -1.47
N VAL A 42 6.30 9.50 -0.23
CA VAL A 42 7.21 9.69 0.91
C VAL A 42 8.02 8.43 1.19
N LEU A 43 7.39 7.25 1.16
CA LEU A 43 8.09 5.98 1.37
C LEU A 43 9.09 5.68 0.26
N GLU A 44 8.75 5.99 -0.99
CA GLU A 44 9.67 5.92 -2.13
C GLU A 44 10.87 6.85 -1.94
N HIS A 45 10.63 8.11 -1.57
CA HIS A 45 11.69 9.07 -1.27
C HIS A 45 12.58 8.64 -0.09
N ARG A 46 11.99 8.05 0.95
CA ARG A 46 12.71 7.51 2.12
C ARG A 46 13.40 6.16 1.82
N GLY A 47 13.26 5.63 0.61
CA GLY A 47 13.94 4.41 0.16
C GLY A 47 13.35 3.10 0.67
N CYS A 48 12.06 3.09 1.04
CA CYS A 48 11.40 1.88 1.54
C CYS A 48 11.26 0.82 0.42
N PRO A 49 11.88 -0.37 0.57
CA PRO A 49 11.95 -1.34 -0.53
C PRO A 49 10.80 -2.35 -0.53
N TYR A 50 9.84 -2.23 0.39
CA TYR A 50 8.79 -3.23 0.64
C TYR A 50 7.37 -2.64 0.56
N VAL A 51 7.18 -1.64 -0.29
CA VAL A 51 5.88 -1.01 -0.57
C VAL A 51 5.68 -0.78 -2.07
N PRO A 52 4.44 -0.61 -2.55
CA PRO A 52 4.18 -0.26 -3.94
C PRO A 52 4.84 1.07 -4.33
N ARG A 53 5.29 1.19 -5.58
CA ARG A 53 5.70 2.46 -6.16
C ARG A 53 4.61 3.00 -7.06
N VAL A 54 4.34 4.29 -7.00
CA VAL A 54 3.34 4.97 -7.85
C VAL A 54 3.92 5.16 -9.25
N LEU A 55 3.23 4.61 -10.25
CA LEU A 55 3.58 4.67 -11.66
C LEU A 55 2.77 5.75 -12.39
N GLU A 56 1.48 5.87 -12.06
CA GLU A 56 0.56 6.84 -12.66
C GLU A 56 -0.43 7.35 -11.63
N GLU A 57 -0.85 8.61 -11.79
CA GLU A 57 -1.77 9.31 -10.90
C GLU A 57 -2.88 9.94 -11.74
N HIS A 58 -4.12 9.73 -11.34
CA HIS A 58 -5.32 10.25 -11.98
C HIS A 58 -6.25 10.84 -10.89
N PRO A 59 -5.92 12.03 -10.39
CA PRO A 59 -6.57 12.61 -9.20
C PRO A 59 -8.07 12.86 -9.40
N ASP A 60 -8.48 13.28 -10.59
CA ASP A 60 -9.89 13.54 -10.95
C ASP A 60 -10.76 12.28 -10.84
N GLU A 61 -10.14 11.09 -10.91
CA GLU A 61 -10.81 9.80 -10.84
C GLU A 61 -10.56 9.04 -9.51
N CYS A 62 -9.86 9.66 -8.54
CA CYS A 62 -9.37 8.99 -7.33
C CYS A 62 -8.66 7.65 -7.65
N TYR A 63 -7.82 7.68 -8.69
CA TYR A 63 -7.29 6.50 -9.34
C TYR A 63 -5.77 6.55 -9.47
N LEU A 64 -5.10 5.43 -9.18
CA LEU A 64 -3.65 5.30 -9.31
C LEU A 64 -3.24 3.94 -9.87
N VAL A 65 -2.07 3.94 -10.50
CA VAL A 65 -1.37 2.73 -10.95
C VAL A 65 -0.11 2.56 -10.12
N THR A 66 0.11 1.37 -9.58
CA THR A 66 1.29 1.04 -8.78
C THR A 66 1.97 -0.25 -9.24
N THR A 67 3.20 -0.47 -8.77
CA THR A 67 3.88 -1.76 -8.92
C THR A 67 3.19 -2.85 -8.12
N HIS A 68 3.17 -4.08 -8.63
CA HIS A 68 2.65 -5.23 -7.90
C HIS A 68 3.60 -5.74 -6.80
N CYS A 69 3.07 -5.86 -5.59
CA CYS A 69 3.81 -6.31 -4.39
C CYS A 69 3.62 -7.79 -4.06
N GLY A 70 3.15 -8.60 -5.02
CA GLY A 70 2.96 -10.02 -4.83
C GLY A 70 1.56 -10.38 -4.35
N LYS A 71 1.42 -11.60 -3.84
CA LYS A 71 0.11 -12.16 -3.45
C LYS A 71 -0.15 -11.94 -1.96
N PRO A 72 -1.43 -11.91 -1.51
CA PRO A 72 -1.75 -11.86 -0.09
C PRO A 72 -1.00 -12.95 0.70
N ALA A 73 -0.36 -12.57 1.81
CA ALA A 73 0.40 -13.49 2.64
C ALA A 73 -0.54 -14.25 3.60
N THR A 74 -1.30 -15.21 3.08
CA THR A 74 -2.39 -15.90 3.84
C THR A 74 -1.91 -16.66 5.08
N GLN A 75 -0.63 -17.02 5.15
CA GLN A 75 -0.03 -17.76 6.27
C GLN A 75 0.73 -16.85 7.26
N ILE A 76 0.71 -15.53 7.08
CA ILE A 76 1.41 -14.63 8.00
C ILE A 76 0.69 -14.61 9.36
N THR A 77 1.46 -14.76 10.44
CA THR A 77 0.91 -14.62 11.79
C THR A 77 0.68 -13.16 12.12
N ARG A 78 -0.19 -12.90 13.10
CA ARG A 78 -0.48 -11.54 13.56
C ARG A 78 0.78 -10.86 14.10
N GLU A 79 1.58 -11.59 14.89
CA GLU A 79 2.82 -11.10 15.49
C GLU A 79 3.82 -10.69 14.41
N LYS A 80 3.93 -11.47 13.33
CA LYS A 80 4.82 -11.12 12.22
C LYS A 80 4.32 -9.88 11.48
N ALA A 81 3.02 -9.79 11.22
CA ALA A 81 2.44 -8.60 10.59
C ALA A 81 2.68 -7.34 11.43
N ASP A 82 2.39 -7.40 12.74
CA ASP A 82 2.63 -6.29 13.68
C ASP A 82 4.10 -5.86 13.69
N SER A 83 5.03 -6.82 13.63
CA SER A 83 6.47 -6.50 13.54
C SER A 83 6.85 -5.74 12.26
N LEU A 84 6.16 -6.01 11.14
CA LEU A 84 6.40 -5.31 9.86
C LEU A 84 5.86 -3.89 9.90
N PHE A 85 4.65 -3.69 10.45
CA PHE A 85 4.09 -2.35 10.64
C PHE A 85 4.91 -1.51 11.63
N ALA A 86 5.37 -2.12 12.73
CA ALA A 86 6.26 -1.45 13.67
C ALA A 86 7.61 -1.07 13.03
N ALA A 87 8.15 -1.90 12.14
CA ALA A 87 9.36 -1.57 11.38
C ALA A 87 9.12 -0.42 10.39
N LEU A 88 7.98 -0.39 9.72
CA LEU A 88 7.60 0.72 8.83
C LEU A 88 7.56 2.05 9.60
N GLU A 89 6.93 2.07 10.77
CA GLU A 89 6.83 3.27 11.60
C GLU A 89 8.22 3.71 12.11
N ARG A 90 8.98 2.77 12.69
CA ARG A 90 10.29 3.04 13.29
C ARG A 90 11.36 3.45 12.27
N ASP A 91 11.38 2.81 11.11
CA ASP A 91 12.49 2.97 10.15
C ASP A 91 12.16 4.01 9.08
N TYR A 92 10.88 4.22 8.79
CA TYR A 92 10.42 5.09 7.71
C TYR A 92 9.43 6.15 8.15
N GLY A 93 9.07 6.27 9.43
CA GLY A 93 8.19 7.33 9.92
C GLY A 93 6.80 7.34 9.27
N VAL A 94 6.22 6.16 9.02
CA VAL A 94 4.84 6.03 8.53
C VAL A 94 4.07 5.07 9.42
N ARG A 95 2.96 5.53 9.98
CA ARG A 95 2.06 4.72 10.79
C ARG A 95 0.89 4.24 9.96
N HIS A 96 0.70 2.92 9.90
CA HIS A 96 -0.42 2.31 9.18
C HIS A 96 -1.63 2.18 10.13
N LEU A 97 -2.66 3.03 9.98
CA LEU A 97 -3.82 3.00 10.90
C LEU A 97 -4.76 1.80 10.69
N ASP A 98 -4.57 1.04 9.62
CA ASP A 98 -5.23 -0.26 9.37
C ASP A 98 -4.21 -1.41 9.39
N ALA A 99 -3.44 -1.52 10.48
CA ALA A 99 -2.38 -2.52 10.65
C ALA A 99 -2.94 -3.94 10.87
N VAL A 100 -3.32 -4.60 9.77
CA VAL A 100 -3.91 -5.94 9.79
C VAL A 100 -3.20 -6.88 8.79
N PRO A 101 -3.16 -8.20 9.06
CA PRO A 101 -2.48 -9.18 8.20
C PRO A 101 -2.90 -9.17 6.72
N ARG A 102 -4.16 -8.81 6.41
CA ARG A 102 -4.65 -8.75 5.01
C ARG A 102 -3.92 -7.71 4.15
N ASN A 103 -3.32 -6.71 4.77
CA ASN A 103 -2.55 -5.65 4.11
C ASN A 103 -1.08 -6.05 3.93
N ILE A 104 -0.73 -7.30 4.24
CA ILE A 104 0.58 -7.87 3.98
C ILE A 104 0.51 -8.81 2.77
N THR A 105 1.42 -8.58 1.84
CA THR A 105 1.66 -9.41 0.66
C THR A 105 3.05 -10.02 0.71
N TYR A 106 3.27 -11.10 -0.02
CA TYR A 106 4.61 -11.65 -0.25
C TYR A 106 4.96 -11.57 -1.72
N SER A 107 6.09 -10.93 -2.02
CA SER A 107 6.62 -10.80 -3.37
C SER A 107 7.75 -11.80 -3.60
N ASP A 108 7.47 -12.84 -4.38
CA ASP A 108 8.48 -13.83 -4.79
C ASP A 108 9.66 -13.16 -5.53
N LYS A 109 9.36 -12.13 -6.33
CA LYS A 109 10.36 -11.36 -7.08
C LYS A 109 11.33 -10.60 -6.16
N LEU A 110 10.83 -10.06 -5.05
CA LEU A 110 11.64 -9.30 -4.09
C LEU A 110 12.15 -10.15 -2.91
N GLY A 111 11.68 -11.40 -2.80
CA GLY A 111 11.98 -12.32 -1.71
C GLY A 111 11.60 -11.78 -0.33
N ARG A 112 10.51 -11.00 -0.22
CA ARG A 112 10.12 -10.33 1.04
C ARG A 112 8.64 -10.03 1.15
N PHE A 113 8.20 -9.84 2.39
CA PHE A 113 6.90 -9.25 2.69
C PHE A 113 6.84 -7.79 2.27
N CYS A 114 5.68 -7.37 1.78
CA CYS A 114 5.39 -5.99 1.40
C CYS A 114 4.09 -5.52 2.08
N ILE A 115 4.04 -4.23 2.40
CA ILE A 115 2.88 -3.58 3.01
C ILE A 115 2.12 -2.81 1.93
N ILE A 116 0.80 -2.93 1.89
CA ILE A 116 -0.10 -2.30 0.92
C ILE A 116 -1.27 -1.60 1.63
N ASP A 117 -2.02 -0.79 0.89
CA ASP A 117 -3.28 -0.14 1.33
C ASP A 117 -3.08 0.98 2.38
N PHE A 118 -2.38 2.04 1.97
CA PHE A 118 -2.00 3.18 2.82
C PHE A 118 -3.04 4.30 2.91
N GLU A 119 -4.24 4.10 2.36
CA GLU A 119 -5.28 5.13 2.26
C GLU A 119 -5.74 5.73 3.61
N LEU A 120 -5.42 5.05 4.73
CA LEU A 120 -5.66 5.52 6.10
C LEU A 120 -4.36 5.80 6.89
N ALA A 121 -3.20 5.78 6.26
CA ALA A 121 -1.93 5.94 6.97
C ALA A 121 -1.63 7.40 7.35
N GLU A 122 -0.71 7.56 8.31
CA GLU A 122 -0.23 8.85 8.79
C GLU A 122 1.28 8.97 8.51
N ILE A 123 1.69 10.11 7.94
CA ILE A 123 3.11 10.44 7.74
C ILE A 123 3.62 11.13 9.00
N LEU A 124 4.62 10.54 9.62
CA LEU A 124 5.33 11.08 10.78
C LEU A 124 6.64 11.76 10.33
N PRO A 125 7.26 12.60 11.20
CA PRO A 125 8.63 13.05 11.03
C PRO A 125 9.58 11.87 10.80
N MET A 126 10.67 12.11 10.07
CA MET A 126 11.67 11.07 9.89
C MET A 126 12.23 10.66 11.26
N PRO A 127 12.24 9.37 11.60
CA PRO A 127 12.83 8.89 12.84
C PRO A 127 14.31 9.27 12.91
N ALA A 128 14.76 9.74 14.07
CA ALA A 128 16.18 9.96 14.31
C ALA A 128 16.91 8.60 14.26
N LYS A 129 17.97 8.52 13.46
CA LYS A 129 18.83 7.33 13.41
C LYS A 129 19.65 7.18 14.69
#